data_AF-A0A1T5DMZ3-F1
#
_entry.id   AF-A0A1T5DMZ3-F1
#
_cell.length_a   1.000
_cell.length_b   1.000
_cell.length_c   1.000
_cell.angle_alpha   90.00
_cell.angle_beta   90.00
_cell.angle_gamma   90.00
#
_symmetry.space_group_name_H-M   'P 1'
#
loop_
_entity.id
_entity.type
_entity.pdbx_description
1 polymer ?
#
loop_
_entity_poly.entity_id
_entity_poly.type
_entity_poly.pdbx_seq_one_letter_code
_entity_poly.pdbx_strand_id
1 'polypeptide(L)'
;MSQLYQQRLAKLKRELSIEVTKRKKKKKKFTPNQQIMIDFINNVTKNATFYIKDMKIILRKGHSGAGFQHILEKHYCNECPGKITLSDILNMDLIIQRGLKLNSVGVTNPDNIVINYKNRDKEHNIILKSEKENELVVSFYSIN
;
A
#
# COMPACT_ATOMS: atom_id res chain seq x y z
N MET A 1 -6.55 -13.75 14.38
CA MET A 1 -6.15 -12.45 13.78
C MET A 1 -5.03 -11.87 14.64
N SER A 2 -3.93 -11.38 14.06
CA SER A 2 -2.74 -10.96 14.82
C SER A 2 -3.01 -9.73 15.71
N GLN A 3 -2.60 -9.80 16.98
CA GLN A 3 -2.72 -8.69 17.94
C GLN A 3 -1.90 -7.47 17.49
N LEU A 4 -0.71 -7.69 16.91
CA LEU A 4 0.13 -6.64 16.37
C LEU A 4 -0.58 -5.91 15.22
N TYR A 5 -1.18 -6.65 14.28
CA TYR A 5 -1.95 -6.04 13.18
C TYR A 5 -3.07 -5.14 13.71
N GLN A 6 -3.83 -5.59 14.70
CA GLN A 6 -4.92 -4.80 15.28
C GLN A 6 -4.42 -3.50 15.91
N GLN A 7 -3.32 -3.56 16.67
CA GLN A 7 -2.69 -2.37 17.26
C GLN A 7 -2.21 -1.38 16.19
N ARG A 8 -1.54 -1.88 15.13
CA ARG A 8 -1.05 -1.06 14.02
C ARG A 8 -2.19 -0.45 13.21
N LEU A 9 -3.25 -1.20 12.96
CA LEU A 9 -4.46 -0.70 12.28
C LEU A 9 -5.17 0.37 13.13
N ALA A 10 -5.29 0.19 14.44
CA ALA A 10 -5.86 1.19 15.33
C ALA A 10 -5.05 2.50 15.32
N LYS A 11 -3.72 2.40 15.37
CA LYS A 11 -2.82 3.56 15.21
C LYS A 11 -3.06 4.24 13.86
N LEU A 12 -3.14 3.48 12.78
CA LEU A 12 -3.37 4.02 11.43
C LEU A 12 -4.69 4.78 11.33
N LYS A 13 -5.78 4.19 11.84
CA LYS A 13 -7.10 4.84 11.86
C LYS A 13 -7.10 6.14 12.65
N ARG A 14 -6.36 6.19 13.77
CA ARG A 14 -6.20 7.41 14.56
C ARG A 14 -5.43 8.49 13.81
N GLU A 15 -4.31 8.14 13.16
CA GLU A 15 -3.56 9.10 12.33
C GLU A 15 -4.40 9.60 11.15
N LEU A 16 -5.18 8.70 10.54
CA LEU A 16 -6.08 9.03 9.44
C LEU A 16 -7.18 10.01 9.87
N SER A 17 -7.82 9.82 11.02
CA SER A 17 -8.87 10.72 11.50
C SER A 17 -8.34 12.15 11.77
N ILE A 18 -7.10 12.25 12.27
CA ILE A 18 -6.40 13.52 12.43
C ILE A 18 -6.16 14.20 11.07
N GLU A 19 -5.65 13.46 10.08
CA GLU A 19 -5.40 14.00 8.74
C GLU A 19 -6.70 14.42 8.02
N VAL A 20 -7.78 13.62 8.13
CA VAL A 20 -9.11 13.97 7.63
C VAL A 20 -9.58 15.30 8.23
N THR A 21 -9.48 15.46 9.54
CA THR A 21 -9.86 16.68 10.25
C THR A 21 -9.03 17.88 9.78
N LYS A 22 -7.71 17.70 9.67
CA LYS A 22 -6.78 18.73 9.20
C LYS A 22 -7.09 19.17 7.77
N ARG A 23 -7.37 18.24 6.85
CA ARG A 23 -7.73 18.57 5.46
C ARG A 23 -9.08 19.27 5.36
N LYS A 24 -10.08 18.83 6.14
CA LYS A 24 -11.39 19.50 6.24
C LYS A 24 -11.23 20.96 6.66
N LYS A 25 -10.44 21.25 7.70
CA LYS A 25 -10.12 22.63 8.14
C LYS A 25 -9.47 23.46 7.04
N LYS A 26 -8.61 22.84 6.21
CA LYS A 26 -7.93 23.49 5.07
C LYS A 26 -8.75 23.50 3.78
N LYS A 27 -10.01 23.03 3.79
CA LYS A 27 -10.86 22.83 2.60
C LYS A 27 -10.19 22.00 1.50
N LYS A 28 -9.25 21.12 1.86
CA LYS A 28 -8.57 20.21 0.92
C LYS A 28 -9.34 18.89 0.87
N LYS A 29 -9.48 18.32 -0.33
CA LYS A 29 -10.08 17.00 -0.54
C LYS A 29 -9.00 15.93 -0.67
N PHE A 30 -9.38 14.68 -0.42
CA PHE A 30 -8.58 13.53 -0.84
C PHE A 30 -8.80 13.28 -2.33
N THR A 31 -7.79 12.74 -3.01
CA THR A 31 -7.96 12.26 -4.39
C THR A 31 -8.87 11.03 -4.40
N PRO A 32 -9.47 10.66 -5.54
CA PRO A 32 -10.27 9.43 -5.64
C PRO A 32 -9.49 8.18 -5.17
N ASN A 33 -8.23 8.02 -5.57
CA ASN A 33 -7.41 6.88 -5.14
C ASN A 33 -7.10 6.89 -3.64
N GLN A 34 -6.86 8.07 -3.06
CA GLN A 34 -6.74 8.21 -1.60
C GLN A 34 -8.05 7.81 -0.90
N GLN A 35 -9.20 8.16 -1.47
CA GLN A 35 -10.50 7.78 -0.90
C GLN A 35 -10.71 6.26 -0.93
N ILE A 36 -10.32 5.57 -2.00
CA ILE A 36 -10.36 4.11 -2.09
C ILE A 36 -9.56 3.46 -0.94
N MET A 37 -8.37 3.99 -0.65
CA MET A 37 -7.56 3.52 0.48
C MET A 37 -8.22 3.81 1.84
N ILE A 38 -8.81 4.99 2.00
CA ILE A 38 -9.53 5.37 3.23
C ILE A 38 -10.70 4.43 3.49
N ASP A 39 -11.49 4.15 2.46
CA ASP A 39 -12.65 3.26 2.52
C ASP A 39 -12.21 1.84 2.88
N PHE A 40 -11.14 1.35 2.27
CA PHE A 40 -10.55 0.06 2.59
C PHE A 40 -10.02 -0.01 4.03
N ILE A 41 -9.26 0.98 4.50
CA ILE A 41 -8.74 1.05 5.88
C ILE A 41 -9.89 1.02 6.89
N ASN A 42 -10.99 1.70 6.58
CA ASN A 42 -12.18 1.75 7.43
C ASN A 42 -13.11 0.55 7.26
N ASN A 43 -12.72 -0.46 6.48
CA ASN A 43 -13.52 -1.65 6.15
C ASN A 43 -14.86 -1.33 5.46
N VAL A 44 -14.98 -0.19 4.78
CA VAL A 44 -16.14 0.13 3.94
C VAL A 44 -16.12 -0.76 2.69
N THR A 45 -14.92 -1.04 2.16
CA THR A 45 -14.70 -1.99 1.05
C THR A 45 -13.85 -3.17 1.50
N LYS A 46 -14.06 -4.34 0.88
CA LYS A 46 -13.24 -5.54 1.14
C LYS A 46 -11.82 -5.41 0.58
N ASN A 47 -11.65 -4.65 -0.50
CA ASN A 47 -10.40 -4.46 -1.22
C ASN A 47 -10.22 -2.99 -1.58
N ALA A 48 -8.98 -2.52 -1.63
CA ALA A 48 -8.64 -1.30 -2.36
C ALA A 48 -8.29 -1.68 -3.80
N THR A 49 -9.04 -1.15 -4.76
CA THR A 49 -8.87 -1.47 -6.19
C THR A 49 -8.51 -0.21 -6.95
N PHE A 50 -7.36 -0.21 -7.62
CA PHE A 50 -6.88 0.89 -8.44
C PHE A 50 -6.93 0.49 -9.90
N TYR A 51 -7.31 1.43 -10.77
CA TYR A 51 -7.20 1.28 -12.21
C TYR A 51 -6.06 2.17 -12.68
N ILE A 52 -4.92 1.56 -13.02
CA ILE A 52 -3.70 2.26 -13.42
C ILE A 52 -3.35 1.81 -14.84
N LYS A 53 -3.56 2.70 -15.81
CA LYS A 53 -3.54 2.38 -17.25
C LYS A 53 -4.55 1.25 -17.52
N ASP A 54 -4.16 0.21 -18.25
CA ASP A 54 -4.99 -0.93 -18.59
C ASP A 54 -4.95 -2.06 -17.54
N MET A 55 -4.42 -1.78 -16.34
CA MET A 55 -4.29 -2.77 -15.27
C MET A 55 -5.16 -2.44 -14.06
N LYS A 56 -5.85 -3.46 -13.57
CA LYS A 56 -6.57 -3.46 -12.30
C LYS A 56 -5.64 -3.99 -11.20
N ILE A 57 -5.36 -3.16 -10.20
CA ILE A 57 -4.46 -3.49 -9.10
C ILE A 57 -5.24 -3.55 -7.80
N ILE A 58 -5.15 -4.69 -7.12
CA ILE A 58 -5.98 -5.02 -5.96
C ILE A 58 -5.08 -5.18 -4.74
N LEU A 59 -5.31 -4.36 -3.72
CA LEU A 59 -4.80 -4.58 -2.38
C LEU A 59 -5.88 -5.26 -1.52
N ARG A 60 -5.53 -6.42 -1.00
CA ARG A 60 -6.36 -7.20 -0.07
C ARG A 60 -5.79 -7.11 1.35
N LYS A 61 -6.61 -7.48 2.34
CA LYS A 61 -6.14 -7.63 3.72
C LYS A 61 -4.90 -8.54 3.81
N GLY A 62 -4.93 -9.69 3.14
CA GLY A 62 -3.81 -10.65 3.12
C GLY A 62 -3.54 -11.28 4.49
N HIS A 63 -2.27 -11.59 4.75
CA HIS A 63 -1.76 -12.22 5.98
C HIS A 63 -0.36 -11.67 6.33
N SER A 64 0.29 -12.16 7.37
CA SER A 64 1.59 -11.63 7.84
C SER A 64 2.75 -11.68 6.82
N GLY A 65 2.61 -12.49 5.76
CA GLY A 65 3.60 -12.61 4.68
C GLY A 65 3.22 -11.87 3.40
N ALA A 66 1.97 -11.38 3.28
CA ALA A 66 1.49 -10.75 2.04
C ALA A 66 0.32 -9.78 2.25
N GLY A 67 0.19 -8.79 1.37
CA GLY A 67 -0.91 -7.84 1.37
C GLY A 67 -0.88 -6.82 2.52
N PHE A 68 -2.02 -6.23 2.85
CA PHE A 68 -2.07 -5.09 3.78
C PHE A 68 -1.67 -5.42 5.22
N GLN A 69 -1.94 -6.65 5.69
CA GLN A 69 -1.52 -7.08 7.02
C GLN A 69 0.00 -7.08 7.16
N HIS A 70 0.71 -7.62 6.18
CA HIS A 70 2.17 -7.59 6.13
C HIS A 70 2.72 -6.15 6.19
N ILE A 71 2.15 -5.25 5.38
CA ILE A 71 2.50 -3.82 5.33
C ILE A 71 2.41 -3.19 6.72
N LEU A 72 1.31 -3.42 7.44
CA LEU A 72 1.14 -2.84 8.77
C LEU A 72 2.04 -3.46 9.83
N GLU A 73 2.22 -4.78 9.80
CA GLU A 73 3.01 -5.49 10.81
C GLU A 73 4.51 -5.23 10.68
N LYS A 74 5.04 -5.14 9.45
CA LYS A 74 6.47 -5.04 9.19
C LYS A 74 6.98 -3.62 8.97
N HIS A 75 6.16 -2.75 8.40
CA HIS A 75 6.63 -1.44 7.94
C HIS A 75 5.94 -0.25 8.61
N TYR A 76 4.72 -0.42 9.17
CA TYR A 76 4.00 0.67 9.83
C TYR A 76 4.34 0.79 11.33
N CYS A 77 5.62 0.95 11.64
CA CYS A 77 6.16 1.01 12.99
C CYS A 77 7.03 2.25 13.21
N ASN A 78 7.24 2.62 14.47
CA ASN A 78 8.27 3.60 14.80
C ASN A 78 9.60 2.85 14.83
N GLU A 79 10.64 3.42 14.21
CA GLU A 79 12.04 2.93 14.28
C GLU A 79 12.27 1.51 13.73
N CYS A 80 11.38 1.01 12.88
CA CYS A 80 11.64 -0.22 12.15
C CYS A 80 12.31 0.05 10.80
N PRO A 81 13.17 -0.87 10.33
CA PRO A 81 13.68 -0.85 8.96
C PRO A 81 12.53 -0.74 7.96
N GLY A 82 12.67 0.17 6.98
CA GLY A 82 11.64 0.35 5.97
C GLY A 82 10.35 0.98 6.48
N LYS A 83 10.43 1.93 7.43
CA LYS A 83 9.27 2.63 7.99
C LYS A 83 8.43 3.32 6.91
N ILE A 84 7.14 2.95 6.86
CA ILE A 84 6.10 3.61 6.07
C ILE A 84 5.27 4.52 6.95
N THR A 85 4.74 5.57 6.34
CA THR A 85 3.83 6.53 6.97
C THR A 85 2.42 6.37 6.45
N LEU A 86 1.46 7.01 7.11
CA LEU A 86 0.09 7.15 6.57
C LEU A 86 0.10 7.72 5.15
N SER A 87 0.98 8.69 4.87
CA SER A 87 1.08 9.29 3.54
C SER A 87 1.52 8.28 2.48
N ASP A 88 2.46 7.39 2.82
CA ASP A 88 2.92 6.35 1.89
C ASP A 88 1.78 5.35 1.59
N ILE A 89 1.03 4.95 2.61
CA ILE A 89 -0.13 4.05 2.47
C ILE A 89 -1.23 4.69 1.60
N LEU A 90 -1.57 5.95 1.86
CA LEU A 90 -2.63 6.64 1.12
C LEU A 90 -2.28 6.93 -0.35
N ASN A 91 -0.98 6.99 -0.69
CA ASN A 91 -0.49 7.26 -2.04
C ASN A 91 0.14 6.03 -2.69
N MET A 92 -0.28 4.83 -2.29
CA MET A 92 0.25 3.59 -2.84
C MET A 92 0.05 3.49 -4.35
N ASP A 93 -1.06 4.03 -4.86
CA ASP A 93 -1.33 4.15 -6.29
C ASP A 93 -0.22 4.91 -7.03
N LEU A 94 0.29 6.00 -6.46
CA LEU A 94 1.38 6.78 -7.05
C LEU A 94 2.69 6.01 -7.06
N ILE A 95 2.97 5.24 -6.00
CA ILE A 95 4.15 4.37 -5.93
C ILE A 95 4.08 3.32 -7.05
N ILE A 96 2.90 2.74 -7.26
CA ILE A 96 2.69 1.74 -8.32
C ILE A 96 2.76 2.37 -9.72
N GLN A 97 2.16 3.55 -9.90
CA GLN A 97 2.10 4.23 -11.19
C GLN A 97 3.47 4.76 -11.65
N ARG A 98 4.29 5.26 -10.71
CA ARG A 98 5.56 5.92 -10.99
C ARG A 98 6.78 5.03 -10.80
N GLY A 99 6.63 3.91 -10.10
CA GLY A 99 7.73 3.00 -9.90
C GLY A 99 8.19 2.37 -11.21
N LEU A 100 9.49 2.14 -11.29
CA LEU A 100 10.12 1.42 -12.39
C LEU A 100 9.83 -0.06 -12.22
N LYS A 101 9.26 -0.67 -13.26
CA LYS A 101 9.15 -2.12 -13.35
C LYS A 101 10.57 -2.69 -13.47
N LEU A 102 11.00 -3.48 -12.50
CA LEU A 102 12.27 -4.17 -12.59
C LEU A 102 12.14 -5.30 -13.62
N ASN A 103 13.11 -5.37 -14.54
CA ASN A 103 13.30 -6.56 -15.35
C ASN A 103 13.65 -7.72 -14.42
N SER A 104 13.26 -8.95 -14.76
CA SER A 104 13.21 -10.17 -13.92
C SER A 104 14.50 -10.60 -13.19
N VAL A 105 15.56 -9.78 -13.22
CA VAL A 105 16.82 -9.96 -12.50
C VAL A 105 16.57 -9.82 -10.99
N GLY A 106 16.74 -10.92 -10.25
CA GLY A 106 16.53 -10.99 -8.80
C GLY A 106 15.10 -11.30 -8.36
N VAL A 107 14.18 -11.56 -9.29
CA VAL A 107 12.80 -11.96 -8.98
C VAL A 107 12.70 -13.48 -8.97
N THR A 108 12.41 -14.07 -7.80
CA THR A 108 12.38 -15.53 -7.62
C THR A 108 11.22 -16.21 -8.37
N ASN A 109 10.24 -15.45 -8.86
CA ASN A 109 9.15 -15.95 -9.69
C ASN A 109 8.94 -14.98 -10.89
N PRO A 110 9.14 -15.44 -12.14
CA PRO A 110 9.00 -14.62 -13.34
C PRO A 110 7.58 -14.06 -13.58
N ASP A 111 6.55 -14.62 -12.94
CA ASP A 111 5.17 -14.15 -13.05
C ASP A 111 4.87 -12.93 -12.16
N ASN A 112 5.81 -12.54 -11.29
CA ASN A 112 5.66 -11.38 -10.43
C ASN A 112 6.15 -10.11 -11.13
N ILE A 113 5.37 -9.04 -11.01
CA ILE A 113 5.79 -7.70 -11.40
C ILE A 113 6.36 -7.02 -10.17
N VAL A 114 7.67 -6.74 -10.18
CA VAL A 114 8.32 -5.97 -9.13
C VAL A 114 8.39 -4.51 -9.56
N ILE A 115 7.81 -3.63 -8.74
CA ILE A 115 7.81 -2.19 -8.90
C ILE A 115 8.74 -1.59 -7.87
N ASN A 116 9.77 -0.89 -8.34
CA ASN A 116 10.70 -0.15 -7.50
C ASN A 116 10.45 1.36 -7.63
N TYR A 117 10.27 2.05 -6.52
CA TYR A 117 10.07 3.49 -6.52
C TYR A 117 10.98 4.15 -5.50
N LYS A 118 11.92 4.95 -6.00
CA LYS A 118 12.83 5.73 -5.17
C LYS A 118 12.23 7.11 -4.87
N ASN A 119 12.05 7.41 -3.58
CA ASN A 119 11.60 8.71 -3.10
C ASN A 119 12.63 9.29 -2.12
N ARG A 120 13.48 10.18 -2.62
CA ARG A 120 14.66 10.68 -1.89
C ARG A 120 15.53 9.50 -1.43
N ASP A 121 15.69 9.33 -0.12
CA ASP A 121 16.53 8.30 0.50
C ASP A 121 15.77 7.01 0.81
N LYS A 122 14.50 6.89 0.41
CA LYS A 122 13.70 5.68 0.59
C LYS A 122 13.51 4.95 -0.74
N GLU A 123 13.69 3.64 -0.72
CA GLU A 123 13.45 2.78 -1.86
C GLU A 123 12.28 1.84 -1.58
N HIS A 124 11.17 2.04 -2.27
CA HIS A 124 9.95 1.27 -2.11
C HIS A 124 9.94 0.11 -3.12
N ASN A 125 9.76 -1.11 -2.64
CA ASN A 125 9.61 -2.29 -3.48
C ASN A 125 8.21 -2.87 -3.31
N ILE A 126 7.44 -2.97 -4.39
CA ILE A 126 6.11 -3.59 -4.41
C ILE A 126 6.16 -4.79 -5.35
N ILE A 127 5.76 -5.96 -4.85
CA ILE A 127 5.61 -7.16 -5.68
C ILE A 127 4.13 -7.37 -5.95
N LEU A 128 3.77 -7.31 -7.23
CA LEU A 128 2.44 -7.59 -7.74
C LEU A 128 2.40 -9.00 -8.35
N LYS A 129 1.39 -9.78 -7.99
CA LYS A 129 1.14 -11.12 -8.55
C LYS A 129 -0.01 -11.06 -9.54
N SER A 130 0.16 -11.63 -10.72
CA SER A 130 -0.97 -11.82 -11.63
C SER A 130 -1.94 -12.85 -11.05
N GLU A 131 -3.22 -12.54 -11.09
CA GLU A 131 -4.30 -13.47 -10.73
C GLU A 131 -5.15 -13.83 -11.94
N LYS A 132 -5.39 -12.86 -12.82
CA LYS A 132 -6.04 -13.02 -14.14
C LYS A 132 -5.45 -12.02 -15.11
N GLU A 133 -5.83 -12.12 -16.38
CA GLU A 133 -5.46 -11.13 -17.39
C GLU A 133 -5.83 -9.72 -16.93
N ASN A 134 -4.84 -8.82 -16.95
CA ASN A 134 -4.94 -7.42 -16.49
C ASN A 134 -5.34 -7.22 -15.00
N GLU A 135 -5.34 -8.28 -14.19
CA GLU A 135 -5.63 -8.23 -12.75
C GLU A 135 -4.39 -8.63 -11.93
N LEU A 136 -3.91 -7.68 -11.14
CA LEU A 136 -2.75 -7.82 -10.28
C LEU A 136 -3.12 -7.66 -8.82
N VAL A 137 -2.55 -8.49 -7.94
CA VAL A 137 -2.73 -8.40 -6.49
C VAL A 137 -1.42 -7.96 -5.84
N VAL A 138 -1.50 -6.99 -4.92
CA VAL A 138 -0.37 -6.61 -4.09
C VAL A 138 -0.01 -7.76 -3.16
N SER A 139 1.12 -8.39 -3.45
CA SER A 139 1.58 -9.59 -2.74
C SER A 139 2.63 -9.27 -1.69
N PHE A 140 3.53 -8.32 -1.95
CA PHE A 140 4.55 -7.93 -0.99
C PHE A 140 4.88 -6.44 -1.15
N TYR A 141 5.31 -5.82 -0.07
CA TYR A 141 5.70 -4.42 -0.06
C TYR A 141 6.75 -4.20 1.02
N SER A 142 7.92 -3.69 0.64
CA SER A 142 8.99 -3.30 1.56
C SER A 142 9.53 -1.91 1.24
N ILE A 143 10.25 -1.34 2.21
CA ILE A 143 11.09 -0.15 2.00
C ILE A 143 12.50 -0.49 2.46
N ASN A 144 13.50 -0.12 1.66
CA ASN A 144 14.91 -0.10 2.02
C ASN A 144 15.36 1.35 2.29
#